data_AF-A0A9D2XU22-F1
#
_entry.id   AF-A0A9D2XU22-F1
#
_cell.length_a   1.000
_cell.length_b   1.000
_cell.length_c   1.000
_cell.angle_alpha   90.00
_cell.angle_beta   90.00
_cell.angle_gamma   90.00
#
_symmetry.space_group_name_H-M   'P 1'
#
loop_
_entity.id
_entity.type
_entity.pdbx_description
1 polymer ?
#
loop_
_entity_poly.entity_id
_entity_poly.type
_entity_poly.pdbx_seq_one_letter_code
_entity_poly.pdbx_strand_id
1 'polypeptide(L)'
;MRNNKLKDIRTAWKHSRFFFGKNKVMIVALGKGQTDEYKDNLHKVSKYLCGEVGVLFTNKTKDEVQEYFDHFKEMDYARAGNQAKMDITLEEGPLDQFPHSMEPQLRQLGLPTALKKGVVTLLKDHDVCKEGDILTPEQARVLKLFAMEMAEFKVQIKCVWNSETSEFENLAGEEKPAQEEDEDEEDDDV
;
A
#
# COMPACT_ATOMS: atom_id res chain seq x y z
N MET A 1 0.61 3.10 -2.92
CA MET A 1 1.20 2.00 -3.77
C MET A 1 2.42 2.41 -4.67
N ARG A 2 3.35 1.50 -5.02
CA ARG A 2 4.37 1.70 -6.11
C ARG A 2 3.89 1.08 -7.42
N ASN A 3 4.00 1.82 -8.54
CA ASN A 3 3.46 1.40 -9.83
C ASN A 3 4.18 0.16 -10.43
N ASN A 4 5.46 -0.06 -10.08
CA ASN A 4 6.24 -1.19 -10.62
C ASN A 4 5.72 -2.55 -10.14
N LYS A 5 5.45 -2.70 -8.84
CA LYS A 5 4.96 -3.97 -8.27
C LYS A 5 3.65 -4.43 -8.91
N LEU A 6 2.76 -3.48 -9.21
CA LEU A 6 1.54 -3.75 -9.97
C LEU A 6 1.78 -4.17 -11.41
N LYS A 7 2.84 -3.66 -12.07
CA LYS A 7 3.20 -4.10 -13.42
C LYS A 7 3.68 -5.55 -13.40
N ASP A 8 4.40 -5.97 -12.36
CA ASP A 8 4.88 -7.34 -12.22
C ASP A 8 3.69 -8.30 -12.04
N ILE A 9 2.74 -7.97 -11.16
CA ILE A 9 1.49 -8.72 -11.00
C ILE A 9 0.71 -8.80 -12.32
N ARG A 10 0.52 -7.67 -13.02
CA ARG A 10 -0.17 -7.64 -14.32
C ARG A 10 0.54 -8.48 -15.39
N THR A 11 1.87 -8.58 -15.31
CA THR A 11 2.68 -9.38 -16.24
C THR A 11 2.58 -10.87 -15.94
N ALA A 12 2.53 -11.25 -14.66
CA ALA A 12 2.27 -12.63 -14.23
C ALA A 12 0.83 -13.08 -14.59
N TRP A 13 -0.14 -12.17 -14.44
CA TRP A 13 -1.57 -12.42 -14.64
C TRP A 13 -2.09 -11.82 -15.95
N LYS A 14 -1.37 -12.00 -17.07
CA LYS A 14 -1.77 -11.51 -18.41
C LYS A 14 -3.13 -12.02 -18.90
N HIS A 15 -3.57 -13.16 -18.41
CA HIS A 15 -4.86 -13.76 -18.72
C HIS A 15 -6.01 -13.09 -17.95
N SER A 16 -5.70 -12.30 -16.94
CA SER A 16 -6.66 -11.58 -16.09
C SER A 16 -6.60 -10.08 -16.34
N ARG A 17 -7.55 -9.32 -15.80
CA ARG A 17 -7.64 -7.87 -15.98
C ARG A 17 -7.75 -7.16 -14.64
N PHE A 18 -6.82 -6.25 -14.40
CA PHE A 18 -6.78 -5.42 -13.19
C PHE A 18 -7.23 -3.99 -13.49
N PHE A 19 -8.24 -3.53 -12.78
CA PHE A 19 -8.71 -2.15 -12.81
C PHE A 19 -8.36 -1.45 -11.51
N PHE A 20 -7.59 -0.37 -11.62
CA PHE A 20 -7.27 0.54 -10.53
C PHE A 20 -7.66 1.94 -11.00
N GLY A 21 -8.92 2.29 -10.77
CA GLY A 21 -9.52 3.56 -11.19
C GLY A 21 -10.02 4.38 -10.00
N LYS A 22 -10.78 5.45 -10.28
CA LYS A 22 -11.52 6.15 -9.23
C LYS A 22 -12.61 5.22 -8.70
N ASN A 23 -12.61 4.96 -7.39
CA ASN A 23 -13.59 4.08 -6.75
C ASN A 23 -15.03 4.44 -7.11
N LYS A 24 -15.40 5.72 -7.05
CA LYS A 24 -16.75 6.19 -7.43
C LYS A 24 -17.16 5.78 -8.86
N VAL A 25 -16.23 5.76 -9.81
CA VAL A 25 -16.53 5.36 -11.20
C VAL A 25 -16.71 3.85 -11.30
N MET A 26 -15.88 3.08 -10.59
CA MET A 26 -15.99 1.61 -10.55
C MET A 26 -17.30 1.17 -9.87
N ILE A 27 -17.70 1.85 -8.78
CA ILE A 27 -18.99 1.63 -8.10
C ILE A 27 -20.16 1.83 -9.07
N VAL A 28 -20.16 2.92 -9.85
CA VAL A 28 -21.21 3.18 -10.84
C VAL A 28 -21.22 2.11 -11.93
N ALA A 29 -20.06 1.59 -12.35
CA ALA A 29 -19.97 0.56 -13.37
C ALA A 29 -20.49 -0.82 -12.90
N LEU A 30 -20.34 -1.14 -11.61
CA LEU A 30 -20.81 -2.39 -11.02
C LEU A 30 -22.28 -2.30 -10.54
N GLY A 31 -22.71 -1.11 -10.13
CA GLY A 31 -24.02 -0.82 -9.53
C GLY A 31 -23.89 -0.36 -8.09
N LYS A 32 -24.61 0.70 -7.72
CA LYS A 32 -24.65 1.23 -6.35
C LYS A 32 -25.58 0.43 -5.43
N GLY A 33 -26.72 0.00 -5.96
CA GLY A 33 -27.73 -0.74 -5.24
C GLY A 33 -28.32 -1.85 -6.12
N GLN A 34 -29.29 -2.57 -5.58
CA GLN A 34 -29.89 -3.73 -6.24
C GLN A 34 -30.66 -3.38 -7.52
N THR A 35 -31.16 -2.15 -7.66
CA THR A 35 -31.89 -1.70 -8.86
C THR A 35 -30.98 -1.37 -10.04
N ASP A 36 -29.75 -0.98 -9.75
CA ASP A 36 -28.79 -0.44 -10.72
C ASP A 36 -27.63 -1.40 -10.97
N GLU A 37 -27.71 -2.62 -10.43
CA GLU A 37 -26.65 -3.61 -10.61
C GLU A 37 -26.68 -4.24 -11.99
N TYR A 38 -25.49 -4.43 -12.55
CA TYR A 38 -25.36 -5.06 -13.86
C TYR A 38 -25.77 -6.55 -13.83
N LYS A 39 -25.54 -7.22 -12.70
CA LYS A 39 -25.87 -8.62 -12.43
C LYS A 39 -26.17 -8.80 -10.96
N ASP A 40 -26.97 -9.81 -10.65
CA ASP A 40 -27.41 -10.13 -9.30
C ASP A 40 -26.25 -10.18 -8.29
N ASN A 41 -26.47 -9.52 -7.14
CA ASN A 41 -25.52 -9.41 -6.02
C ASN A 41 -24.21 -8.68 -6.32
N LEU A 42 -24.01 -8.09 -7.50
CA LEU A 42 -22.77 -7.40 -7.86
C LEU A 42 -22.62 -6.08 -7.08
N HIS A 43 -23.72 -5.42 -6.71
CA HIS A 43 -23.69 -4.21 -5.87
C HIS A 43 -23.00 -4.45 -4.52
N LYS A 44 -22.97 -5.70 -4.02
CA LYS A 44 -22.28 -6.05 -2.78
C LYS A 44 -20.76 -5.85 -2.89
N VAL A 45 -20.17 -6.05 -4.08
CA VAL A 45 -18.74 -5.78 -4.34
C VAL A 45 -18.46 -4.28 -4.27
N SER A 46 -19.37 -3.46 -4.79
CA SER A 46 -19.24 -1.99 -4.78
C SER A 46 -19.05 -1.42 -3.37
N LYS A 47 -19.67 -2.04 -2.35
CA LYS A 47 -19.55 -1.63 -0.94
C LYS A 47 -18.11 -1.73 -0.40
N TYR A 48 -17.26 -2.55 -1.03
CA TYR A 48 -15.86 -2.73 -0.63
C TYR A 48 -14.88 -1.85 -1.44
N LEU A 49 -15.38 -1.04 -2.38
CA LEU A 49 -14.56 -0.12 -3.16
C LEU A 49 -14.23 1.17 -2.38
N CYS A 50 -13.59 1.05 -1.22
CA CYS A 50 -13.14 2.17 -0.38
C CYS A 50 -11.62 2.14 -0.15
N GLY A 51 -10.96 3.31 -0.19
CA GLY A 51 -9.50 3.44 0.00
C GLY A 51 -8.66 3.04 -1.23
N GLU A 52 -7.43 2.57 -1.00
CA GLU A 52 -6.52 2.07 -2.05
C GLU A 52 -6.93 0.65 -2.49
N VAL A 53 -7.97 0.55 -3.32
CA VAL A 53 -8.52 -0.73 -3.81
C VAL A 53 -8.62 -0.78 -5.33
N GLY A 54 -8.72 -2.01 -5.86
CA GLY A 54 -8.89 -2.27 -7.29
C GLY A 54 -9.70 -3.54 -7.51
N VAL A 55 -10.12 -3.76 -8.75
CA VAL A 55 -10.92 -4.92 -9.17
C VAL A 55 -10.07 -5.82 -10.05
N LEU A 56 -10.10 -7.13 -9.76
CA LEU A 56 -9.49 -8.17 -10.57
C LEU A 56 -10.60 -9.01 -11.22
N PHE A 57 -10.61 -9.06 -12.55
CA PHE A 57 -11.40 -10.02 -13.32
C PHE A 57 -10.51 -11.17 -13.75
N THR A 58 -10.89 -12.39 -13.40
CA THR A 58 -10.13 -13.60 -13.71
C THR A 58 -11.06 -14.79 -13.92
N ASN A 59 -10.59 -15.75 -14.73
CA ASN A 59 -11.23 -17.06 -14.90
C ASN A 59 -10.58 -18.13 -14.00
N LYS A 60 -9.64 -17.73 -13.14
CA LYS A 60 -9.00 -18.60 -12.15
C LYS A 60 -9.92 -18.81 -10.95
N THR A 61 -9.75 -19.93 -10.26
CA THR A 61 -10.55 -20.21 -9.06
C THR A 61 -10.12 -19.29 -7.92
N LYS A 62 -11.03 -19.09 -6.96
CA LYS A 62 -10.74 -18.31 -5.74
C LYS A 62 -9.48 -18.81 -5.03
N ASP A 63 -9.33 -20.13 -4.89
CA ASP A 63 -8.21 -20.73 -4.18
C ASP A 63 -6.87 -20.45 -4.88
N GLU A 64 -6.81 -20.56 -6.21
CA GLU A 64 -5.60 -20.22 -7.00
C GLU A 64 -5.21 -18.74 -6.83
N VAL A 65 -6.21 -17.85 -6.80
CA VAL A 65 -6.00 -16.40 -6.63
C VAL A 65 -5.51 -16.10 -5.22
N GLN A 66 -6.13 -16.70 -4.21
CA GLN A 66 -5.79 -16.50 -2.80
C GLN A 66 -4.39 -17.03 -2.49
N GLU A 67 -4.08 -18.24 -2.94
CA GLU A 67 -2.75 -18.82 -2.80
C GLU A 67 -1.68 -17.92 -3.42
N TYR A 68 -1.89 -17.41 -4.63
CA TYR A 68 -0.92 -16.51 -5.26
C TYR A 68 -0.69 -15.22 -4.45
N PHE A 69 -1.75 -14.53 -4.03
CA PHE A 69 -1.62 -13.24 -3.34
C PHE A 69 -1.18 -13.37 -1.88
N ASP A 70 -1.39 -14.52 -1.23
CA ASP A 70 -0.84 -14.78 0.09
C ASP A 70 0.68 -15.00 0.06
N HIS A 71 1.20 -15.60 -1.02
CA HIS A 71 2.63 -15.76 -1.25
C HIS A 71 3.29 -14.53 -1.87
N PHE A 72 2.56 -13.72 -2.63
CA PHE A 72 3.08 -12.50 -3.24
C PHE A 72 3.29 -11.40 -2.18
N LYS A 73 4.48 -11.40 -1.60
CA LYS A 73 4.96 -10.38 -0.67
C LYS A 73 6.27 -9.84 -1.16
N GLU A 74 6.37 -8.53 -1.26
CA GLU A 74 7.62 -7.87 -1.60
C GLU A 74 7.96 -6.80 -0.58
N MET A 75 9.21 -6.81 -0.12
CA MET A 75 9.71 -5.77 0.75
C MET A 75 9.87 -4.46 -0.03
N ASP A 76 9.63 -3.36 0.66
CA ASP A 76 9.64 -2.02 0.11
C ASP A 76 10.19 -1.02 1.14
N TYR A 77 10.72 0.10 0.64
CA TYR A 77 11.09 1.20 1.56
C TYR A 77 9.84 1.82 2.15
N ALA A 78 9.83 1.94 3.47
CA ALA A 78 8.78 2.63 4.20
C ALA A 78 8.68 4.09 3.76
N ARG A 79 7.48 4.63 3.92
CA ARG A 79 7.12 6.01 3.60
C ARG A 79 6.77 6.75 4.88
N ALA A 80 6.74 8.08 4.79
CA ALA A 80 6.20 8.91 5.85
C ALA A 80 4.78 8.42 6.21
N GLY A 81 4.50 8.34 7.51
CA GLY A 81 3.23 7.82 8.04
C GLY A 81 3.18 6.29 8.19
N ASN A 82 4.15 5.53 7.67
CA ASN A 82 4.25 4.10 7.98
C ASN A 82 4.81 3.90 9.38
N GLN A 83 4.37 2.83 10.03
CA GLN A 83 4.91 2.41 11.31
C GLN A 83 6.23 1.64 11.11
N ALA A 84 7.25 1.98 11.88
CA ALA A 84 8.53 1.28 11.88
C ALA A 84 8.37 -0.13 12.48
N LYS A 85 8.96 -1.14 11.82
CA LYS A 85 8.85 -2.55 12.22
C LYS A 85 9.98 -3.03 13.13
N MET A 86 11.03 -2.24 13.28
CA MET A 86 12.20 -2.56 14.10
C MET A 86 12.97 -1.28 14.42
N ASP A 87 13.78 -1.35 15.46
CA ASP A 87 14.73 -0.29 15.83
C ASP A 87 15.84 -0.17 14.79
N ILE A 88 16.20 1.07 14.42
CA ILE A 88 17.33 1.35 13.54
C ILE A 88 18.22 2.40 14.17
N THR A 89 19.46 2.00 14.39
CA THR A 89 20.54 2.89 14.82
C THR A 89 21.66 2.81 13.80
N LEU A 90 22.14 3.96 13.34
CA LEU A 90 23.31 4.08 12.49
C LEU A 90 24.54 4.28 13.38
N GLU A 91 25.56 3.45 13.21
CA GLU A 91 26.81 3.54 13.97
C GLU A 91 27.68 4.71 13.52
N GLU A 92 28.40 5.33 14.44
CA GLU A 92 29.43 6.33 14.16
C GLU A 92 30.48 5.76 13.19
N GLY A 93 30.84 6.54 12.17
CA GLY A 93 31.90 6.12 11.25
C GLY A 93 31.80 6.72 9.85
N PRO A 94 32.75 6.37 8.97
CA PRO A 94 32.71 6.76 7.58
C PRO A 94 31.51 6.13 6.85
N LEU A 95 30.82 6.92 6.04
CA LEU A 95 29.72 6.50 5.17
C LEU A 95 30.20 6.45 3.72
N ASP A 96 31.09 5.50 3.43
CA ASP A 96 31.77 5.36 2.14
C ASP A 96 30.82 5.08 0.95
N GLN A 97 29.61 4.61 1.23
CA GLN A 97 28.56 4.40 0.23
C GLN A 97 28.03 5.72 -0.38
N PHE A 98 28.32 6.86 0.23
CA PHE A 98 27.83 8.16 -0.23
C PHE A 98 28.96 9.04 -0.78
N PRO A 99 28.75 9.70 -1.94
CA PRO A 99 29.70 10.68 -2.43
C PRO A 99 29.70 11.92 -1.52
N HIS A 100 30.84 12.61 -1.46
CA HIS A 100 31.03 13.81 -0.64
C HIS A 100 29.98 14.91 -0.89
N SER A 101 29.43 14.98 -2.11
CA SER A 101 28.39 15.94 -2.50
C SER A 101 27.04 15.71 -1.83
N MET A 102 26.78 14.50 -1.31
CA MET A 102 25.54 14.20 -0.59
C MET A 102 25.58 14.56 0.90
N GLU A 103 26.73 14.97 1.43
CA GLU A 103 26.86 15.32 2.85
C GLU A 103 25.89 16.43 3.30
N PRO A 104 25.70 17.55 2.56
CA PRO A 104 24.73 18.57 2.95
C PRO A 104 23.29 18.05 3.00
N GLN A 105 22.96 17.13 2.08
CA GLN A 105 21.63 16.49 2.06
C GLN A 105 21.44 15.59 3.27
N LEU A 106 22.42 14.76 3.63
CA LEU A 106 22.35 13.88 4.80
C LEU A 106 22.20 14.69 6.08
N ARG A 107 22.94 15.80 6.20
CA ARG A 107 22.81 16.75 7.32
C ARG A 107 21.42 17.38 7.39
N GLN A 108 20.85 17.77 6.25
CA GLN A 108 19.49 18.33 6.18
C GLN A 108 18.42 17.32 6.62
N LEU A 109 18.68 16.03 6.46
CA LEU A 109 17.80 14.95 6.94
C LEU A 109 17.95 14.67 8.45
N GLY A 110 18.77 15.45 9.16
CA GLY A 110 18.96 15.32 10.60
C GLY A 110 20.13 14.43 11.01
N LEU A 111 20.87 13.86 10.06
CA LEU A 111 22.05 13.04 10.38
C LEU A 111 23.21 13.94 10.84
N PRO A 112 23.87 13.62 11.96
CA PRO A 112 25.03 14.36 12.43
C PRO A 112 26.26 14.00 11.58
N THR A 113 26.38 14.53 10.37
CA THR A 113 27.49 14.25 9.44
C THR A 113 28.47 15.42 9.29
N ALA A 114 29.71 15.09 8.93
CA ALA A 114 30.70 16.03 8.45
C ALA A 114 31.62 15.39 7.39
N LEU A 115 32.31 16.20 6.60
CA LEU A 115 33.38 15.73 5.72
C LEU A 115 34.70 15.62 6.49
N LYS A 116 35.18 14.40 6.74
CA LYS A 116 36.53 14.15 7.26
C LYS A 116 37.41 13.66 6.11
N LYS A 117 38.43 14.44 5.75
CA LYS A 117 39.36 14.13 4.63
C LYS A 117 38.64 13.81 3.30
N GLY A 118 37.53 14.50 3.02
CA GLY A 118 36.74 14.31 1.80
C GLY A 118 35.75 13.13 1.84
N VAL A 119 35.67 12.39 2.95
CA VAL A 119 34.71 11.30 3.15
C VAL A 119 33.57 11.76 4.06
N VAL A 120 32.34 11.43 3.72
CA VAL A 120 31.17 11.66 4.58
C VAL A 120 31.31 10.80 5.82
N THR A 121 31.29 11.38 7.01
CA THR A 121 31.43 10.65 8.27
C THR A 121 30.29 11.02 9.20
N LEU A 122 29.60 10.02 9.75
CA LEU A 122 28.67 10.18 10.86
C LEU A 122 29.47 10.44 12.14
N LEU A 123 29.13 11.49 12.87
CA LEU A 123 29.90 12.01 13.99
C LEU A 123 29.63 11.32 15.34
N LYS A 124 28.52 10.60 15.43
CA LYS A 124 28.08 9.83 16.58
C LYS A 124 26.98 8.86 16.13
N ASP A 125 26.71 7.85 16.94
CA ASP A 125 25.55 6.98 16.73
C ASP A 125 24.25 7.81 16.63
N HIS A 126 23.37 7.37 15.72
CA HIS A 126 22.13 8.07 15.44
C HIS A 126 20.96 7.10 15.31
N ASP A 127 20.05 7.17 16.27
CA ASP A 127 18.78 6.46 16.25
C ASP A 127 17.87 7.08 15.18
N VAL A 128 17.57 6.32 14.14
CA VAL A 128 16.68 6.76 13.05
C VAL A 128 15.22 6.61 13.47
N CYS A 129 14.84 5.45 13.97
CA CYS A 129 13.49 5.16 14.47
C CYS A 129 13.48 3.97 15.42
N LYS A 130 12.43 3.87 16.24
CA LYS A 130 12.14 2.70 17.06
C LYS A 130 10.95 1.91 16.52
N GLU A 131 10.88 0.63 16.85
CA GLU A 131 9.73 -0.20 16.57
C GLU A 131 8.45 0.45 17.10
N GLY A 132 7.45 0.57 16.23
CA GLY A 132 6.18 1.18 16.55
C GLY A 132 6.08 2.68 16.25
N ASP A 133 7.19 3.37 15.96
CA ASP A 133 7.17 4.80 15.63
C ASP A 133 6.51 5.08 14.27
N ILE A 134 5.78 6.20 14.17
CA ILE A 134 5.29 6.70 12.89
C ILE A 134 6.42 7.47 12.20
N LEU A 135 6.88 6.95 11.07
CA LEU A 135 8.03 7.50 10.34
C LEU A 135 7.74 8.89 9.79
N THR A 136 8.66 9.82 10.00
CA THR A 136 8.68 11.13 9.35
C THR A 136 9.18 11.03 7.90
N PRO A 137 8.95 12.06 7.06
CA PRO A 137 9.53 12.12 5.72
C PRO A 137 11.06 12.02 5.71
N GLU A 138 11.74 12.62 6.68
CA GLU A 138 13.19 12.59 6.83
C GLU A 138 13.67 11.19 7.18
N GLN A 139 13.06 10.53 8.17
CA GLN A 139 13.38 9.16 8.58
C GLN A 139 13.17 8.18 7.43
N ALA A 140 12.02 8.24 6.75
CA ALA A 140 11.74 7.38 5.59
C ALA A 140 12.75 7.59 4.45
N ARG A 141 13.21 8.83 4.24
CA ARG A 141 14.24 9.14 3.25
C ARG A 141 15.62 8.64 3.67
N VAL A 142 15.98 8.72 4.95
CA VAL A 142 17.20 8.12 5.49
C VAL A 142 17.16 6.60 5.28
N LEU A 143 16.11 5.91 5.72
CA LEU A 143 15.96 4.46 5.54
C LEU A 143 16.13 4.05 4.07
N LYS A 144 15.52 4.80 3.14
CA LYS A 144 15.67 4.56 1.70
C LYS A 144 17.11 4.76 1.20
N LEU A 145 17.81 5.79 1.66
CA LEU A 145 19.21 6.06 1.25
C LEU A 145 20.17 4.96 1.72
N PHE A 146 19.89 4.36 2.88
CA PHE A 146 20.64 3.25 3.45
C PHE A 146 20.11 1.88 3.00
N ALA A 147 19.20 1.85 2.01
CA ALA A 147 18.59 0.64 1.46
C ALA A 147 17.92 -0.27 2.52
N MET A 148 17.37 0.32 3.57
CA MET A 148 16.64 -0.39 4.62
C MET A 148 15.15 -0.49 4.27
N GLU A 149 14.71 -1.70 3.92
CA GLU A 149 13.32 -2.01 3.61
C GLU A 149 12.54 -2.37 4.87
N MET A 150 11.38 -1.75 5.05
CA MET A 150 10.58 -1.82 6.28
C MET A 150 9.07 -1.87 6.03
N ALA A 151 8.63 -1.61 4.80
CA ALA A 151 7.25 -1.81 4.41
C ALA A 151 7.14 -3.16 3.69
N GLU A 152 6.04 -3.87 3.93
CA GLU A 152 5.69 -5.04 3.13
C GLU A 152 4.59 -4.62 2.17
N PHE A 153 4.81 -4.83 0.88
CA PHE A 153 3.76 -4.79 -0.11
C PHE A 153 3.05 -6.14 -0.15
N LYS A 154 1.76 -6.15 0.21
CA LYS A 154 0.87 -7.29 0.06
C LYS A 154 -0.44 -6.83 -0.58
N VAL A 155 -1.01 -7.67 -1.44
CA VAL A 155 -2.39 -7.51 -1.94
C VAL A 155 -3.30 -8.36 -1.07
N GLN A 156 -4.36 -7.77 -0.54
CA GLN A 156 -5.37 -8.48 0.23
C GLN A 156 -6.65 -8.58 -0.58
N ILE A 157 -7.23 -9.77 -0.63
CA ILE A 157 -8.51 -10.02 -1.30
C ILE A 157 -9.61 -9.71 -0.30
N LYS A 158 -10.41 -8.68 -0.55
CA LYS A 158 -11.51 -8.28 0.34
C LYS A 158 -12.79 -9.09 0.09
N CYS A 159 -13.12 -9.35 -1.16
CA CYS A 159 -14.32 -10.10 -1.51
C CYS A 159 -14.18 -10.75 -2.89
N VAL A 160 -15.07 -11.69 -3.16
CA VAL A 160 -15.16 -12.40 -4.44
C VAL A 160 -16.63 -12.43 -4.87
N TRP A 161 -16.87 -12.27 -6.16
CA TRP A 161 -18.18 -12.48 -6.76
C TRP A 161 -18.02 -13.38 -7.98
N ASN A 162 -18.89 -14.40 -8.09
CA ASN A 162 -18.86 -15.36 -9.19
C ASN A 162 -19.95 -15.03 -10.23
N SER A 163 -19.53 -14.87 -11.49
CA SER A 163 -20.43 -14.45 -12.56
C SER A 163 -21.43 -15.49 -13.06
N GLU A 164 -21.19 -16.76 -12.75
CA GLU A 164 -22.03 -17.90 -13.16
C GLU A 164 -23.09 -18.21 -12.10
N THR A 165 -22.70 -18.20 -10.82
CA THR A 165 -23.61 -18.48 -9.69
C THR A 165 -24.27 -17.22 -9.14
N SER A 166 -23.77 -16.03 -9.51
CA SER A 166 -24.16 -14.73 -8.93
C SER A 166 -24.00 -14.69 -7.40
N GLU A 167 -23.09 -15.52 -6.87
CA GLU A 167 -22.79 -15.58 -5.45
C GLU A 167 -21.72 -14.56 -5.09
N PHE A 168 -21.93 -13.90 -3.95
CA PHE A 168 -20.98 -12.99 -3.35
C PHE A 168 -20.44 -13.62 -2.06
N GLU A 169 -19.12 -13.54 -1.89
CA GLU A 169 -18.43 -13.98 -0.69
C GLU A 169 -17.53 -12.86 -0.14
N ASN A 170 -17.67 -12.57 1.15
CA ASN A 170 -16.79 -11.65 1.86
C ASN A 170 -15.59 -12.40 2.45
N LEU A 171 -14.37 -11.91 2.18
CA LEU A 171 -13.11 -12.45 2.69
C LEU A 171 -12.38 -11.48 3.63
N ALA A 172 -12.79 -10.21 3.66
CA ALA A 172 -12.39 -9.24 4.67
C ALA A 172 -13.24 -9.51 5.93
N GLY A 173 -12.74 -10.33 6.84
CA GLY A 173 -13.41 -10.55 8.14
C GLY A 173 -13.67 -9.22 8.84
N GLU A 174 -14.83 -9.07 9.50
CA GLU A 174 -15.38 -7.92 10.28
C GLU A 174 -15.01 -6.46 9.92
N GLU A 175 -14.30 -6.17 8.82
CA GLU A 175 -14.15 -4.83 8.27
C GLU A 175 -15.50 -4.46 7.64
N LYS A 176 -16.30 -3.70 8.39
CA LYS A 176 -17.60 -3.22 7.92
C LYS A 176 -17.43 -2.41 6.62
N PRO A 177 -18.32 -2.59 5.63
CA PRO A 177 -18.35 -1.73 4.46
C PRO A 177 -18.62 -0.28 4.89
N ALA A 178 -17.82 0.66 4.37
CA ALA A 178 -17.87 2.08 4.74
C ALA A 178 -19.11 2.84 4.23
N GLN A 179 -20.13 2.14 3.71
CA GLN A 179 -21.31 2.75 3.07
C GLN A 179 -22.59 2.67 3.92
N GLU A 180 -22.54 2.16 5.15
CA GLU A 180 -23.72 2.21 6.04
C GLU A 180 -23.91 3.56 6.75
N GLU A 181 -23.01 4.53 6.59
CA GLU A 181 -23.08 5.84 7.31
C GLU A 181 -23.56 7.03 6.46
N ASP A 182 -23.80 6.87 5.15
CA ASP A 182 -24.15 7.99 4.24
C ASP A 182 -25.62 7.97 3.74
N GLU A 183 -26.51 7.15 4.31
CA GLU A 183 -27.96 7.12 3.91
C GLU A 183 -28.90 7.97 4.81
N ASP A 184 -28.38 8.71 5.81
CA ASP A 184 -29.20 9.53 6.73
C ASP A 184 -29.20 11.05 6.41
N GLU A 185 -28.79 11.47 5.20
CA GLU A 185 -28.95 12.87 4.75
C GLU A 185 -29.68 12.97 3.40
N GLU A 186 -30.96 12.59 3.35
CA GLU A 186 -31.92 13.21 2.42
C GLU A 186 -33.22 13.60 3.14
N ASP A 187 -33.65 14.84 2.84
CA ASP A 187 -34.96 15.46 3.03
C ASP A 187 -35.39 15.99 4.42
N ASP A 188 -34.95 17.22 4.72
CA ASP A 188 -35.82 18.22 5.36
C ASP A 188 -35.42 19.64 4.89
N ASP A 189 -36.00 20.09 3.78
CA ASP A 189 -36.24 21.52 3.52
C ASP A 189 -37.45 21.64 2.58
N VAL A 190 -38.63 21.77 3.19
CA VAL A 190 -39.89 22.24 2.59
C VAL A 190 -39.93 23.75 2.59
#